data_AF-A0A3S0VYB7-F1
#
_entry.id   AF-A0A3S0VYB7-F1
#
_cell.length_a   1.000
_cell.length_b   1.000
_cell.length_c   1.000
_cell.angle_alpha   90.00
_cell.angle_beta   90.00
_cell.angle_gamma   90.00
#
_symmetry.space_group_name_H-M   'P 1'
#
loop_
_entity.id
_entity.type
_entity.pdbx_description
1 polymer ?
#
loop_
_entity_poly.entity_id
_entity_poly.type
_entity_poly.pdbx_seq_one_letter_code
_entity_poly.pdbx_strand_id
1 'polypeptide(L)' 'AGLVWAHQPAATPRPETVAQVPSASEESRALARALKAHGCRFVGPTTCFALMEAAGVVDTHLLGSWRRGASGIWE' A
#
# COMPACT_ATOMS: atom_id res chain seq x y z
N ALA A 1 5.57 4.78 12.44
CA ALA A 1 4.34 4.60 11.63
C ALA A 1 3.95 5.85 10.84
N GLY A 2 4.06 7.08 11.40
CA GLY A 2 3.54 8.30 10.75
C GLY A 2 4.00 8.56 9.31
N LEU A 3 5.24 8.21 8.95
CA LEU A 3 5.73 8.41 7.57
C LEU A 3 4.97 7.58 6.53
N VAL A 4 4.60 6.33 6.84
CA VAL A 4 3.85 5.47 5.90
C VAL A 4 2.43 5.99 5.72
N TRP A 5 1.78 6.36 6.83
CA TRP A 5 0.42 6.94 6.82
C TRP A 5 0.34 8.32 6.16
N ALA A 6 1.43 9.09 6.15
CA ALA A 6 1.51 10.36 5.40
C ALA A 6 1.42 10.17 3.87
N HIS A 7 1.60 8.94 3.38
CA HIS A 7 1.46 8.57 1.97
C HIS A 7 0.20 7.73 1.71
N GLN A 8 -0.84 7.87 2.54
CA GLN A 8 -2.11 7.21 2.28
C GLN A 8 -2.71 7.71 0.94
N PRO A 9 -3.10 6.80 0.02
CA PRO A 9 -3.75 7.20 -1.21
C PRO A 9 -5.17 7.71 -0.95
N ALA A 10 -5.73 8.48 -1.88
CA ALA A 10 -7.12 8.94 -1.79
C ALA A 10 -8.14 7.80 -1.94
N ALA A 11 -7.76 6.72 -2.62
CA ALA A 11 -8.59 5.53 -2.82
C ALA A 11 -7.72 4.27 -2.80
N THR A 12 -8.31 3.17 -2.34
CA THR A 12 -7.67 1.85 -2.39
C THR A 12 -8.03 1.10 -3.69
N PRO A 13 -7.14 0.25 -4.24
CA PRO A 13 -7.48 -0.64 -5.33
C PRO A 13 -8.69 -1.53 -5.02
N ARG A 14 -9.43 -1.90 -6.07
CA ARG A 14 -10.61 -2.77 -5.99
C ARG A 14 -10.45 -3.98 -6.92
N PRO A 15 -9.50 -4.90 -6.62
CA PRO A 15 -9.25 -6.05 -7.48
C PRO A 15 -10.35 -7.12 -7.32
N GLU A 16 -10.87 -7.64 -8.43
CA GLU A 16 -11.71 -8.84 -8.45
C GLU A 16 -10.86 -10.10 -8.54
N THR A 17 -9.67 -9.99 -9.14
CA THR A 17 -8.71 -11.10 -9.33
C THR A 17 -7.30 -10.69 -8.90
N VAL A 18 -6.47 -11.68 -8.57
CA VAL A 18 -5.08 -11.45 -8.13
C VAL A 18 -4.25 -10.74 -9.21
N ALA A 19 -4.53 -10.98 -10.49
CA ALA A 19 -3.83 -10.33 -11.60
C ALA A 19 -4.08 -8.81 -11.67
N GLN A 20 -5.14 -8.32 -11.04
CA GLN A 20 -5.47 -6.90 -10.99
C GLN A 20 -4.82 -6.17 -9.80
N VAL A 21 -4.17 -6.90 -8.89
CA VAL A 21 -3.45 -6.30 -7.76
C VAL A 21 -2.20 -5.59 -8.31
N PRO A 22 -2.08 -4.27 -8.15
CA PRO A 22 -0.93 -3.54 -8.65
C PRO A 22 0.33 -3.89 -7.83
N SER A 23 1.49 -3.87 -8.46
CA SER A 23 2.77 -4.12 -7.78
C SER A 23 3.43 -2.84 -7.24
N ALA A 24 2.91 -1.67 -7.59
CA ALA A 24 3.36 -0.36 -7.10
C ALA A 24 2.29 0.71 -7.37
N SER A 25 2.35 1.83 -6.64
CA SER A 25 1.53 3.03 -6.87
C SER A 25 2.39 4.30 -6.87
N GLU A 26 1.79 5.45 -7.17
CA GLU A 26 2.50 6.73 -7.09
C GLU A 26 2.91 7.06 -5.65
N GLU A 27 2.05 6.71 -4.71
CA GLU A 27 2.27 6.86 -3.27
C GLU A 27 3.39 5.94 -2.78
N SER A 28 3.44 4.68 -3.26
CA SER A 28 4.54 3.78 -2.89
C SER A 28 5.89 4.24 -3.46
N ARG A 29 5.89 4.89 -4.63
CA ARG A 29 7.09 5.55 -5.19
C ARG A 29 7.49 6.76 -4.34
N ALA A 30 6.52 7.54 -3.83
CA ALA A 30 6.78 8.67 -2.95
C ALA A 30 7.35 8.22 -1.60
N LEU A 31 6.74 7.20 -0.99
CA LEU A 31 7.22 6.57 0.25
C LEU A 31 8.62 5.99 0.08
N ALA A 32 8.90 5.32 -1.05
CA ALA A 32 10.23 4.81 -1.35
C ALA A 32 11.28 5.93 -1.40
N ARG A 33 10.96 7.09 -2.00
CA ARG A 33 11.85 8.26 -1.99
C ARG A 33 12.04 8.82 -0.57
N ALA A 34 10.96 8.95 0.19
CA ALA A 34 11.02 9.46 1.55
C ALA A 34 11.87 8.55 2.46
N LEU A 35 11.65 7.23 2.42
CA LEU A 35 12.42 6.26 3.21
C LEU A 35 13.90 6.25 2.82
N LYS A 36 14.22 6.35 1.52
CA LYS A 36 15.62 6.49 1.06
C LYS A 36 16.28 7.75 1.61
N ALA A 37 15.56 8.87 1.63
CA ALA A 37 16.07 10.12 2.20
C ALA A 37 16.34 10.01 3.71
N HIS A 38 15.60 9.16 4.41
CA HIS A 38 15.83 8.83 5.82
C HIS A 38 16.90 7.74 6.04
N GLY A 39 17.63 7.34 4.99
CA GLY A 39 18.74 6.38 5.07
C GLY A 39 18.33 4.91 4.94
N CYS A 40 17.04 4.60 4.73
CA CYS A 40 16.61 3.22 4.50
C CYS A 40 17.12 2.70 3.14
N ARG A 41 17.52 1.43 3.11
CA ARG A 41 17.98 0.73 1.91
C ARG A 41 17.01 -0.40 1.55
N PHE A 42 17.07 -0.89 0.31
CA PHE A 42 16.17 -1.94 -0.21
C PHE A 42 14.67 -1.60 -0.20
N VAL A 43 14.35 -0.32 -0.09
CA VAL A 43 12.98 0.23 -0.11
C VAL A 43 12.60 0.69 -1.53
N GLY A 44 12.46 -0.28 -2.44
CA GLY A 44 11.92 -0.02 -3.78
C GLY A 44 10.41 0.26 -3.76
N PRO A 45 9.82 0.81 -4.84
CA PRO A 45 8.38 1.08 -4.92
C PRO A 45 7.51 -0.16 -4.64
N THR A 46 7.91 -1.34 -5.09
CA THR A 46 7.18 -2.59 -4.82
C THR A 46 7.26 -3.01 -3.37
N THR A 47 8.45 -2.95 -2.76
CA THR A 47 8.62 -3.21 -1.32
C THR A 47 7.79 -2.24 -0.48
N CYS A 48 7.75 -0.96 -0.87
CA CYS A 48 6.95 0.05 -0.18
C CYS A 48 5.45 -0.17 -0.37
N PHE A 49 5.02 -0.65 -1.54
CA PHE A 49 3.62 -0.99 -1.77
C PHE A 49 3.20 -2.16 -0.88
N ALA A 50 4.00 -3.23 -0.82
CA ALA A 50 3.78 -4.36 0.09
C ALA A 50 3.75 -3.93 1.57
N LEU A 51 4.60 -2.98 1.96
CA LEU A 51 4.57 -2.40 3.31
C LEU A 51 3.25 -1.66 3.57
N MET A 52 2.76 -0.89 2.60
CA MET A 52 1.49 -0.16 2.72
C MET A 52 0.31 -1.13 2.85
N GLU A 53 0.32 -2.25 2.10
CA GLU A 53 -0.66 -3.34 2.23
C GLU A 53 -0.61 -3.97 3.62
N ALA A 54 0.58 -4.37 4.07
CA ALA A 54 0.77 -5.01 5.38
C ALA A 54 0.41 -4.10 6.56
N ALA A 55 0.62 -2.78 6.41
CA ALA A 55 0.24 -1.79 7.41
C ALA A 55 -1.25 -1.38 7.35
N GLY A 56 -2.00 -1.82 6.33
CA GLY A 56 -3.41 -1.45 6.13
C GLY A 56 -3.64 -0.07 5.54
N VAL A 57 -2.58 0.61 5.07
CA VAL A 57 -2.66 1.89 4.35
C VAL A 57 -3.32 1.71 2.99
N VAL A 58 -3.13 0.54 2.38
CA VAL A 58 -3.82 0.10 1.17
C VAL A 58 -4.48 -1.24 1.47
N ASP A 59 -5.69 -1.44 0.96
CA ASP A 59 -6.38 -2.73 0.99
C ASP A 59 -6.47 -3.30 -0.43
N THR A 60 -5.73 -4.38 -0.66
CA THR A 60 -5.70 -5.13 -1.93
C THR A 60 -6.36 -6.50 -1.81
N HIS A 61 -7.08 -6.77 -0.71
CA HIS A 61 -7.92 -7.94 -0.65
C HIS A 61 -8.93 -7.91 -1.80
N LEU A 62 -9.16 -9.07 -2.40
CA LEU A 62 -10.13 -9.20 -3.48
C LEU A 62 -11.52 -8.75 -3.01
N LEU A 63 -12.34 -8.21 -3.92
CA LEU A 63 -13.68 -7.73 -3.58
C LEU A 63 -14.57 -8.79 -2.90
N GLY A 64 -14.38 -10.07 -3.24
CA GLY A 64 -15.08 -11.20 -2.60
C GLY A 64 -14.42 -11.76 -1.33
N SER A 65 -13.31 -11.19 -0.88
CA SER A 65 -12.59 -11.66 0.31
C SER A 65 -13.29 -11.21 1.59
N TRP A 66 -13.55 -12.14 2.51
CA TRP A 66 -14.08 -11.84 3.85
C TRP A 66 -13.15 -10.97 4.71
N ARG A 67 -11.88 -10.80 4.30
CA ARG A 67 -10.90 -9.94 4.98
C ARG A 67 -10.84 -8.51 4.45
N ARG A 68 -11.57 -8.20 3.36
CA ARG A 68 -11.59 -6.83 2.86
C ARG A 68 -12.20 -5.90 3.91
N GLY A 69 -11.59 -4.73 4.08
CA GLY A 69 -11.92 -3.77 5.14
C GLY A 69 -11.35 -4.10 6.53
N ALA A 70 -10.47 -5.11 6.65
CA ALA A 70 -9.89 -5.49 7.94
C ALA A 70 -9.08 -4.39 8.64
N SER A 71 -8.58 -3.38 7.91
CA SER A 71 -7.91 -2.23 8.50
C SER A 71 -8.88 -1.22 9.14
N GLY A 72 -10.19 -1.32 8.87
CA GLY A 72 -11.22 -0.39 9.35
C GLY A 72 -11.22 0.99 8.66
N ILE A 73 -10.37 1.17 7.64
CA ILE A 73 -10.20 2.44 6.92
C ILE A 73 -10.88 2.41 5.56
N TRP A 74 -10.95 1.23 4.96
CA TRP A 74 -11.47 1.01 3.62
C TRP A 74 -12.75 0.18 3.66
N GLU A 75 -13.73 0.56 2.84
CA GLU A 75 -14.96 -0.21 2.61
C GLU A 75 -14.94 -0.98 1.29
#